data_AF-A0A124G3S7-F1
#
_entry.id   AF-A0A124G3S7-F1
#
_cell.length_a   1.000
_cell.length_b   1.000
_cell.length_c   1.000
_cell.angle_alpha   90.00
_cell.angle_beta   90.00
_cell.angle_gamma   90.00
#
_symmetry.space_group_name_H-M   'P 1'
#
loop_
_entity.id
_entity.type
_entity.pdbx_description
1 polymer ?
#
loop_
_entity_poly.entity_id
_entity_poly.type
_entity_poly.pdbx_seq_one_letter_code
_entity_poly.pdbx_strand_id
1 'polypeptide(L)'
;MFAFLLGKKITLRQRLIIQESLNQFSIGGLVRLAKHILLFTFFLEGLGTILLYLNWHNLESNHSPFFLSLFHAVSAFCNAGFSLFSDSLEQYTFHFSINIIFIILIISGGIGFLVLIEILER
;
A
#
# COMPACT_ATOMS: atom_id res chain seq x y z
N MET A 1 10.27 -6.99 -9.54
CA MET A 1 9.74 -5.60 -9.54
C MET A 1 10.64 -4.59 -10.24
N PHE A 2 11.96 -4.52 -9.97
CA PHE A 2 12.89 -3.55 -10.59
C PHE A 2 12.83 -3.43 -12.12
N ALA A 3 12.55 -4.52 -12.84
CA ALA A 3 12.41 -4.50 -14.32
C ALA A 3 11.22 -3.67 -14.82
N PHE A 4 10.16 -3.48 -14.02
CA PHE A 4 8.99 -2.65 -14.38
C PHE A 4 9.34 -1.16 -14.49
N LEU A 5 10.23 -0.68 -13.62
CA LEU A 5 10.66 0.72 -13.57
C LEU A 5 11.60 1.08 -14.73
N LEU A 6 12.26 0.08 -15.34
CA LEU A 6 13.31 0.28 -16.34
C LEU A 6 12.83 0.26 -17.80
N GLY A 7 11.53 0.08 -18.06
CA GLY A 7 10.96 0.08 -19.43
C GLY A 7 11.54 -0.98 -20.39
N LYS A 8 12.30 -1.95 -19.88
CA LYS A 8 12.93 -2.99 -20.70
C LYS A 8 11.90 -4.04 -21.13
N LYS A 9 12.04 -4.55 -22.35
CA LYS A 9 11.21 -5.64 -22.89
C LYS A 9 11.26 -6.84 -21.94
N ILE A 10 10.10 -7.25 -21.44
CA ILE A 10 9.96 -8.33 -20.46
C ILE A 10 10.15 -9.67 -21.15
N THR A 11 11.09 -10.48 -20.66
CA THR A 11 11.37 -11.83 -21.14
C THR A 11 10.38 -12.85 -20.56
N LEU A 12 10.17 -13.97 -21.26
CA LEU A 12 9.25 -15.06 -20.88
C LEU A 12 9.49 -15.58 -19.45
N ARG A 13 10.75 -15.71 -19.05
CA ARG A 13 11.14 -16.14 -17.69
C ARG A 13 10.64 -15.19 -16.60
N GLN A 14 10.67 -13.89 -16.85
CA GLN A 14 10.16 -12.88 -15.91
C GLN A 14 8.63 -12.95 -15.82
N ARG A 15 7.93 -13.25 -16.92
CA ARG A 15 6.48 -13.45 -16.91
C ARG A 15 6.08 -14.66 -16.07
N LEU A 16 6.81 -15.77 -16.16
CA LEU A 16 6.56 -16.98 -15.36
C LEU A 16 6.76 -16.74 -13.85
N ILE A 17 7.82 -16.02 -13.46
CA ILE A 17 8.05 -15.68 -12.04
C ILE A 17 6.91 -14.82 -11.49
N ILE A 18 6.46 -13.83 -12.26
CA ILE A 18 5.34 -12.98 -11.86
C ILE A 18 4.04 -13.80 -11.81
N GLN A 19 3.84 -14.74 -12.74
CA GLN A 19 2.67 -15.61 -12.77
C GLN A 19 2.58 -16.47 -11.50
N GLU A 20 3.70 -17.05 -11.09
CA GLU A 20 3.80 -17.87 -9.88
C GLU A 20 3.68 -17.03 -8.61
N SER A 21 4.27 -15.84 -8.58
CA SER A 21 4.12 -14.90 -7.46
C SER A 21 2.70 -14.34 -7.31
N LEU A 22 1.94 -14.25 -8.40
CA LEU A 22 0.56 -13.75 -8.44
C LEU A 22 -0.49 -14.86 -8.46
N ASN A 23 -0.08 -16.14 -8.43
CA ASN A 23 -0.96 -17.30 -8.46
C ASN A 23 -2.00 -17.27 -9.61
N GLN A 24 -1.58 -16.78 -10.79
CA GLN A 24 -2.46 -16.51 -11.94
C GLN A 24 -2.29 -17.58 -13.03
N PHE A 25 -3.38 -18.01 -13.68
CA PHE A 25 -3.36 -19.07 -14.70
C PHE A 25 -3.10 -18.58 -16.14
N SER A 26 -3.00 -17.27 -16.39
CA SER A 26 -2.74 -16.73 -17.74
C SER A 26 -1.64 -15.66 -17.78
N ILE A 27 -0.76 -15.76 -18.78
CA ILE A 27 0.41 -14.87 -18.99
C ILE A 27 0.00 -13.55 -19.67
N GLY A 28 -1.18 -13.50 -20.28
CA GLY A 28 -1.72 -12.30 -20.93
C GLY A 28 -2.20 -11.29 -19.90
N GLY A 29 -1.78 -10.03 -20.00
CA GLY A 29 -2.30 -8.95 -19.13
C GLY A 29 -1.55 -8.72 -17.81
N LEU A 30 -0.64 -9.62 -17.42
CA LEU A 30 0.13 -9.55 -16.16
C LEU A 30 0.89 -8.22 -15.94
N VAL A 31 1.41 -7.63 -17.02
CA VAL A 31 2.12 -6.33 -16.98
C VAL A 31 1.15 -5.18 -16.73
N ARG A 32 -0.05 -5.25 -17.33
CA ARG A 32 -1.13 -4.28 -17.12
C ARG A 32 -1.62 -4.38 -15.68
N LEU A 33 -1.76 -5.60 -15.17
CA LEU A 33 -2.11 -5.91 -13.79
C LEU A 33 -1.13 -5.25 -12.79
N ALA A 34 0.16 -5.53 -12.94
CA ALA A 34 1.20 -4.97 -12.08
C ALA A 34 1.27 -3.43 -12.14
N LYS A 35 0.95 -2.82 -13.29
CA LYS A 35 0.86 -1.36 -13.39
C LYS A 35 -0.34 -0.81 -12.61
N HIS A 36 -1.50 -1.48 -12.66
CA HIS A 36 -2.66 -1.10 -11.84
C HIS A 36 -2.36 -1.29 -10.35
N ILE A 37 -1.65 -2.37 -10.00
CA ILE A 37 -1.12 -2.61 -8.64
C ILE A 37 -0.38 -1.40 -8.12
N LEU A 38 0.70 -1.03 -8.82
CA LEU A 38 1.54 0.08 -8.40
C LEU A 38 0.75 1.40 -8.29
N LEU A 39 -0.08 1.71 -9.29
CA LEU A 39 -0.86 2.95 -9.28
C LEU A 39 -1.84 3.02 -8.12
N PHE A 40 -2.54 1.92 -7.83
CA PHE A 40 -3.50 1.87 -6.72
C PHE A 40 -2.81 1.91 -5.36
N THR A 41 -1.70 1.19 -5.19
CA THR A 41 -0.88 1.23 -3.98
C THR A 41 -0.42 2.65 -3.69
N PHE A 42 0.23 3.31 -4.66
CA PHE A 42 0.67 4.69 -4.46
C PHE A 42 -0.48 5.66 -4.22
N PHE A 43 -1.64 5.43 -4.83
CA PHE A 43 -2.84 6.24 -4.60
C PHE A 43 -3.34 6.11 -3.16
N LEU A 44 -3.51 4.89 -2.65
CA LEU A 44 -3.98 4.64 -1.30
C LEU A 44 -2.97 5.05 -0.23
N GLU A 45 -1.69 4.73 -0.41
CA GLU A 45 -0.62 5.18 0.48
C GLU A 45 -0.53 6.71 0.50
N GLY A 46 -0.67 7.36 -0.65
CA GLY A 46 -0.69 8.82 -0.76
C GLY A 46 -1.89 9.45 -0.05
N LEU A 47 -3.10 8.91 -0.26
CA LEU A 47 -4.31 9.34 0.45
C LEU A 47 -4.18 9.13 1.96
N GLY A 48 -3.74 7.95 2.38
CA GLY A 48 -3.49 7.61 3.78
C GLY A 48 -2.48 8.56 4.42
N THR A 49 -1.40 8.88 3.71
CA THR A 49 -0.38 9.83 4.16
C THR A 49 -0.98 11.22 4.38
N ILE A 50 -1.77 11.74 3.44
CA ILE A 50 -2.40 13.06 3.56
C ILE A 50 -3.37 13.09 4.76
N LEU A 51 -4.22 12.07 4.90
CA LEU A 51 -5.20 12.01 5.98
C LEU A 51 -4.53 11.87 7.36
N LEU A 52 -3.49 11.04 7.48
CA LEU A 52 -2.71 10.94 8.72
C LEU A 52 -1.94 12.23 9.00
N TYR A 53 -1.41 12.89 7.98
CA TYR A 53 -0.71 14.16 8.12
C TYR A 53 -1.63 15.24 8.69
N LEU A 54 -2.88 15.34 8.21
CA LEU A 54 -3.85 16.28 8.77
C LEU A 54 -4.13 16.05 10.26
N ASN A 55 -4.02 14.81 10.75
CA ASN A 55 -4.17 14.49 12.17
C ASN A 55 -2.89 14.74 12.98
N TRP A 56 -1.71 14.60 12.38
CA TRP A 56 -0.42 14.69 13.07
C TRP A 56 0.39 15.95 12.76
N HIS A 57 -0.13 16.90 11.98
CA HIS A 57 0.66 18.05 11.53
C HIS A 57 1.17 18.96 12.67
N ASN A 58 0.46 18.98 13.80
CA ASN A 58 0.83 19.74 15.00
C ASN A 58 1.54 18.89 16.06
N LEU A 59 1.82 17.61 15.77
CA LEU A 59 2.43 16.73 16.74
C LEU A 59 3.92 17.08 16.89
N GLU A 60 4.34 17.41 18.11
CA GLU A 60 5.76 17.48 18.42
C GLU A 60 6.33 16.06 18.47
N SER A 61 7.15 15.72 17.49
CA SER A 61 7.80 14.43 17.41
C SER A 61 9.24 14.58 16.90
N ASN A 62 10.09 13.58 17.17
CA ASN A 62 11.46 13.56 16.67
C ASN A 62 11.55 13.45 15.14
N HIS A 63 10.44 13.10 14.48
CA HIS A 63 10.35 12.96 13.03
C HIS A 63 9.50 14.07 12.44
N SER A 64 9.76 14.41 11.17
CA SER A 64 8.86 15.29 10.42
C SER A 64 7.46 14.66 10.38
N PRO A 65 6.38 15.43 10.66
CA PRO A 65 5.02 14.91 10.60
C PRO A 65 4.69 14.26 9.26
N PHE A 66 5.26 14.78 8.16
CA PHE A 66 5.10 14.17 6.84
C PHE A 66 5.71 12.77 6.76
N PHE A 67 6.95 12.62 7.25
CA PHE A 67 7.62 11.32 7.26
C PHE A 67 6.91 10.31 8.16
N LEU A 68 6.46 10.77 9.33
CA LEU A 68 5.69 9.98 10.28
C LEU A 68 4.41 9.44 9.63
N SER A 69 3.65 10.29 8.96
CA SER A 69 2.42 9.90 8.25
C SER A 69 2.68 8.97 7.08
N LEU A 70 3.71 9.23 6.28
CA LEU A 70 4.07 8.39 5.13
C LEU A 70 4.48 6.99 5.58
N PHE A 71 5.34 6.90 6.59
CA PHE A 71 5.80 5.62 7.12
C PHE A 71 4.63 4.77 7.62
N HIS A 72 3.73 5.36 8.41
CA HIS A 72 2.59 4.64 8.96
C HIS A 72 1.56 4.26 7.89
N ALA A 73 1.35 5.09 6.87
CA ALA A 73 0.46 4.77 5.76
C ALA A 73 0.96 3.54 4.97
N VAL A 74 2.25 3.52 4.61
CA VAL A 74 2.88 2.39 3.92
C VAL A 74 2.89 1.14 4.80
N SER A 75 3.25 1.27 6.09
CA SER A 75 3.25 0.16 7.04
C SER A 75 1.85 -0.45 7.20
N ALA A 76 0.82 0.37 7.31
CA ALA A 76 -0.57 -0.07 7.42
C ALA A 76 -1.05 -0.76 6.14
N PHE A 77 -0.83 -0.16 4.96
CA PHE A 77 -1.23 -0.75 3.68
C PHE A 77 -0.53 -2.09 3.42
N CYS A 78 0.76 -2.19 3.74
CA CYS A 78 1.52 -3.43 3.61
C CYS A 78 1.27 -4.43 4.75
N ASN A 79 0.39 -4.11 5.71
CA ASN A 79 0.14 -4.93 6.90
C ASN A 79 1.41 -5.31 7.68
N ALA A 80 2.40 -4.40 7.71
CA ALA A 80 3.71 -4.66 8.28
C ALA A 80 3.71 -4.60 9.83
N GLY A 81 2.81 -3.82 10.41
CA GLY A 81 2.68 -3.68 11.87
C GLY A 81 3.78 -2.86 12.53
N PHE A 82 4.62 -2.17 11.75
CA PHE A 82 5.66 -1.29 12.29
C PHE A 82 5.12 0.11 12.60
N SER A 83 5.62 0.69 13.68
CA SER A 83 5.34 2.06 14.10
C SER A 83 6.63 2.78 14.48
N LEU A 84 6.66 4.10 14.26
CA LEU A 84 7.74 4.99 14.72
C LEU A 84 7.50 5.52 16.13
N PHE A 85 6.31 5.33 16.70
CA PHE A 85 6.04 5.67 18.08
C PHE A 85 6.52 4.56 19.01
N SER A 86 6.96 4.92 20.22
CA SER A 86 7.44 3.96 21.21
C SER A 86 6.35 3.04 21.77
N ASP A 87 5.12 3.54 21.85
CA ASP A 87 3.91 2.84 22.29
C ASP A 87 3.12 2.26 21.10
N SER A 88 3.73 2.21 19.92
CA SER A 88 3.07 1.90 18.66
C SER A 88 1.88 2.84 18.37
N LEU A 89 0.64 2.42 18.56
CA LEU A 89 -0.53 3.26 18.33
C LEU A 89 -1.48 3.26 19.52
N GLU A 90 -1.00 2.81 20.70
CA GLU A 90 -1.82 2.69 21.90
C GLU A 90 -2.41 4.04 22.33
N GLN A 91 -1.64 5.13 22.23
CA GLN A 91 -2.15 6.48 22.48
C GLN A 91 -3.32 6.91 21.58
N TYR A 92 -3.54 6.26 20.44
CA TYR A 92 -4.61 6.57 19.50
C TYR A 92 -5.83 5.64 19.62
N THR A 93 -5.92 4.81 20.67
CA THR A 93 -7.03 3.86 20.88
C THR A 93 -8.42 4.49 20.75
N PHE A 94 -8.62 5.73 21.23
CA PHE A 94 -9.90 6.43 21.16
C PHE A 94 -10.01 7.45 20.02
N HIS A 95 -8.98 7.58 19.18
CA HIS A 95 -8.99 8.52 18.06
C HIS A 95 -9.70 7.93 16.84
N PHE A 96 -10.99 8.24 16.69
CA PHE A 96 -11.83 7.68 15.64
C PHE A 96 -11.30 7.91 14.21
N SER A 97 -10.82 9.12 13.91
CA SER A 97 -10.30 9.45 12.57
C SER A 97 -9.09 8.58 12.20
N ILE A 98 -8.11 8.48 13.10
CA ILE A 98 -6.90 7.69 12.88
C ILE A 98 -7.24 6.22 12.71
N ASN A 99 -8.07 5.66 13.59
CA ASN A 99 -8.48 4.26 13.51
C ASN A 99 -9.17 3.92 12.18
N ILE A 100 -10.08 4.77 11.69
CA ILE A 100 -10.73 4.56 10.38
C ILE A 100 -9.71 4.54 9.26
N ILE A 101 -8.74 5.46 9.27
CA ILE A 101 -7.70 5.51 8.22
C ILE A 101 -6.90 4.20 8.21
N PHE A 102 -6.45 3.73 9.38
CA PHE A 102 -5.71 2.46 9.48
C PHE A 102 -6.56 1.26 9.05
N ILE A 103 -7.82 1.18 9.48
CA ILE A 103 -8.73 0.10 9.09
C ILE A 103 -8.89 0.05 7.56
N ILE A 104 -9.12 1.19 6.92
CA ILE A 104 -9.28 1.26 5.46
C ILE A 104 -7.99 0.83 4.77
N LEU A 105 -6.83 1.29 5.22
CA LEU A 105 -5.54 0.94 4.60
C LEU A 105 -5.22 -0.56 4.74
N ILE A 106 -5.39 -1.11 5.95
CA ILE A 106 -5.13 -2.52 6.26
C ILE A 106 -6.06 -3.42 5.46
N ILE A 107 -7.36 -3.13 5.46
CA ILE A 107 -8.36 -3.92 4.71
C ILE A 107 -8.08 -3.83 3.21
N SER A 108 -7.82 -2.63 2.68
CA SER A 108 -7.55 -2.43 1.25
C SER A 108 -6.27 -3.12 0.79
N GLY A 109 -5.23 -3.12 1.63
CA GLY A 109 -3.99 -3.85 1.35
C GLY A 109 -4.10 -5.35 1.53
N GLY A 110 -4.92 -5.80 2.49
CA GLY A 110 -5.09 -7.21 2.85
C GLY A 110 -6.03 -8.02 1.97
N ILE A 111 -7.08 -7.40 1.40
CA ILE A 111 -8.04 -8.06 0.49
C ILE A 111 -7.35 -8.68 -0.75
N GLY A 112 -6.15 -8.19 -1.09
CA GLY A 112 -5.37 -8.70 -2.19
C GLY A 112 -5.87 -8.18 -3.53
N PHE A 113 -4.92 -8.04 -4.46
CA PHE A 113 -5.20 -7.31 -5.68
C PHE A 113 -6.19 -8.01 -6.62
N LEU A 114 -6.27 -9.34 -6.52
CA LEU A 114 -7.16 -10.19 -7.31
C LEU A 114 -8.63 -9.75 -7.19
N VAL A 115 -9.09 -9.37 -6.01
CA VAL A 115 -10.48 -8.93 -5.78
C VAL A 115 -10.73 -7.55 -6.41
N LEU A 116 -9.75 -6.65 -6.40
CA LEU A 116 -9.87 -5.33 -7.04
C LEU A 116 -9.95 -5.43 -8.56
N ILE A 117 -9.20 -6.36 -9.16
CA ILE A 117 -9.26 -6.63 -10.59
C ILE A 117 -10.62 -7.21 -10.97
N GLU A 118 -11.15 -8.14 -10.17
CA GLU A 118 -12.45 -8.78 -10.41
C GLU A 118 -13.63 -7.79 -10.30
N ILE A 119 -13.52 -6.77 -9.46
CA ILE A 119 -14.49 -5.65 -9.40
C ILE A 119 -14.37 -4.74 -10.62
N LEU A 120 -13.17 -4.54 -11.17
CA LEU A 120 -12.93 -3.65 -12.32
C LEU A 120 -13.22 -4.30 -13.68
N GLU A 121 -13.19 -5.64 -13.76
CA GLU A 121 -13.54 -6.41 -14.96
C GLU A 121 -15.06 -6.66 -15.10
N ARG A 122 -15.86 -6.17 -14.16
CA ARG A 122 -17.33 -6.18 -14.22
C ARG A 122 -17.88 -4.85 -14.74
#